data_AF-A0A7V9PBA1-F1
#
_entry.id   AF-A0A7V9PBA1-F1
#
_cell.length_a   1.000
_cell.length_b   1.000
_cell.length_c   1.000
_cell.angle_alpha   90.00
_cell.angle_beta   90.00
_cell.angle_gamma   90.00
#
_symmetry.space_group_name_H-M   'P 1'
#
loop_
_entity.id
_entity.type
_entity.pdbx_description
1 polymer ?
#
loop_
_entity_poly.entity_id
_entity_poly.type
_entity_poly.pdbx_seq_one_letter_code
_entity_poly.pdbx_strand_id
1 'polypeptide(L)'
;MKKLFLSATAIFIFSAFAFAQKGIDTQTNQIKQNGNQSNGTTRPNDAGGRAIDWGKGKTKERKMLANPYRLNARRGVLIESITDALKERKIVVDEAASRPQDGVIITQPFVFAKGAVTARNELNRYAVLPNSDTSWTRGRYTLTVEIQSIDGIQNNVSVTAKVEGRSENGLQSEWTTLQSTGAAEDEFLIKLVEAITGASPDDKTDDGSL
;
A
#
# COMPACT_ATOMS: atom_id res chain seq x y z
N MET A 1 35.96 -2.97 -79.81
CA MET A 1 36.62 -4.07 -80.54
C MET A 1 36.59 -5.30 -79.62
N LYS A 2 35.65 -6.24 -79.77
CA LYS A 2 35.82 -7.60 -80.37
C LYS A 2 37.27 -8.12 -80.16
N LYS A 3 37.52 -9.27 -79.50
CA LYS A 3 37.05 -10.62 -79.86
C LYS A 3 37.12 -11.61 -78.68
N LEU A 4 36.21 -12.58 -78.74
CA LEU A 4 36.19 -13.85 -78.00
C LEU A 4 37.36 -14.76 -78.41
N PHE A 5 37.76 -15.67 -77.51
CA PHE A 5 38.17 -17.03 -77.87
C PHE A 5 37.56 -18.05 -76.90
N LEU A 6 36.88 -19.03 -77.51
CA LEU A 6 36.41 -20.30 -76.96
C LEU A 6 37.60 -21.20 -76.58
N SER A 7 37.47 -22.02 -75.53
CA SER A 7 37.58 -23.49 -75.66
C SER A 7 37.06 -24.19 -74.42
N ALA A 8 36.27 -25.23 -74.66
CA ALA A 8 35.50 -26.02 -73.73
C ALA A 8 36.29 -27.20 -73.15
N THR A 9 36.01 -27.58 -71.90
CA THR A 9 36.02 -28.98 -71.45
C THR A 9 34.96 -29.17 -70.38
N ALA A 10 34.04 -30.09 -70.66
CA ALA A 10 32.93 -30.51 -69.81
C ALA A 10 33.40 -31.50 -68.73
N ILE A 11 32.93 -31.32 -67.49
CA ILE A 11 32.68 -32.42 -66.55
C ILE A 11 31.36 -32.14 -65.85
N PHE A 12 30.32 -32.85 -66.30
CA PHE A 12 29.01 -32.94 -65.66
C PHE A 12 29.12 -33.87 -64.44
N ILE A 13 28.99 -33.34 -63.22
CA ILE A 13 28.70 -34.14 -62.03
C ILE A 13 27.25 -33.86 -61.66
N PHE A 14 26.38 -34.82 -61.98
CA PHE A 14 25.02 -34.92 -61.48
C PHE A 14 25.05 -35.19 -59.97
N SER A 15 24.74 -34.19 -59.15
CA SER A 15 24.30 -34.42 -57.77
C SER A 15 22.78 -34.30 -57.71
N ALA A 16 22.13 -35.45 -57.51
CA ALA A 16 20.69 -35.52 -57.29
C ALA A 16 20.34 -34.77 -56.00
N PHE A 17 19.52 -33.72 -56.10
CA PHE A 17 18.83 -33.13 -54.96
C PHE A 17 17.73 -34.09 -54.51
N ALA A 18 18.05 -34.96 -53.55
CA ALA A 18 17.05 -35.65 -52.76
C ALA A 18 16.65 -34.72 -51.60
N PHE A 19 15.58 -33.95 -51.79
CA PHE A 19 14.86 -33.36 -50.66
C PHE A 19 14.16 -34.48 -49.91
N ALA A 20 14.84 -35.07 -48.92
CA ALA A 20 14.19 -35.86 -47.90
C ALA A 20 13.34 -34.90 -47.04
N GLN A 21 12.02 -34.91 -47.24
CA GLN A 21 11.07 -34.45 -46.23
C GLN A 21 11.30 -35.30 -44.98
N LYS A 22 12.11 -34.79 -44.05
CA LYS A 22 12.17 -35.33 -42.70
C LYS A 22 10.78 -35.12 -42.10
N GLY A 23 10.08 -36.24 -41.89
CA GLY A 23 8.71 -36.28 -41.39
C GLY A 23 8.54 -35.33 -40.22
N ILE A 24 7.60 -34.40 -40.36
CA ILE A 24 7.09 -33.62 -39.24
C ILE A 24 6.49 -34.65 -38.28
N ASP A 25 7.07 -34.70 -37.09
CA ASP A 25 6.72 -35.58 -36.00
C ASP A 25 5.22 -35.47 -35.72
N THR A 26 4.45 -36.53 -36.00
CA THR A 26 2.99 -36.57 -35.81
C THR A 26 2.58 -36.38 -34.35
N GLN A 27 3.52 -36.47 -33.40
CA GLN A 27 3.32 -36.09 -32.01
C GLN A 27 3.14 -34.57 -31.81
N THR A 28 3.78 -33.73 -32.61
CA THR A 28 3.68 -32.26 -32.43
C THR A 28 2.31 -31.71 -32.83
N ASN A 29 1.59 -32.38 -33.75
CA ASN A 29 0.23 -32.01 -34.12
C ASN A 29 -0.83 -32.50 -33.12
N GLN A 30 -0.59 -33.59 -32.38
CA GLN A 30 -1.48 -34.02 -31.29
C GLN A 30 -1.42 -33.07 -30.09
N ILE A 31 -0.26 -32.47 -29.81
CA ILE A 31 -0.12 -31.50 -28.70
C ILE A 31 -0.90 -30.20 -28.99
N LYS A 32 -0.99 -29.79 -30.26
CA LYS A 32 -1.76 -28.59 -30.65
C LYS A 32 -3.27 -28.82 -30.78
N GLN A 33 -3.73 -30.05 -31.01
CA GLN A 33 -5.17 -30.36 -31.10
C GLN A 33 -5.83 -30.69 -29.76
N ASN A 34 -5.08 -31.13 -28.73
CA ASN A 34 -5.63 -31.33 -27.38
C ASN A 34 -5.78 -30.03 -26.55
N GLY A 35 -5.36 -28.87 -27.08
CA GLY A 35 -5.53 -27.58 -26.41
C GLY A 35 -6.91 -26.94 -26.53
N ASN A 36 -7.85 -27.54 -27.27
CA ASN A 36 -9.13 -26.89 -27.60
C ASN A 36 -10.39 -27.75 -27.35
N GLN A 37 -10.34 -28.67 -26.39
CA GLN A 37 -11.52 -29.36 -25.86
C GLN A 37 -11.51 -29.36 -24.32
N SER A 38 -11.84 -28.22 -23.71
CA SER A 38 -12.30 -28.20 -22.32
C SER A 38 -13.79 -28.55 -22.29
N ASN A 39 -14.10 -29.84 -22.42
CA ASN A 39 -15.40 -30.37 -22.02
C ASN A 39 -15.20 -31.09 -20.68
N GLY A 40 -15.92 -30.64 -19.65
CA GLY A 40 -15.67 -30.99 -18.26
C GLY A 40 -15.74 -32.49 -17.98
N THR A 41 -14.76 -32.98 -17.23
CA THR A 41 -14.87 -34.01 -16.17
C THR A 41 -13.52 -34.07 -15.47
N THR A 42 -13.43 -33.49 -14.27
CA THR A 42 -12.20 -33.44 -13.47
C THR A 42 -11.89 -34.83 -12.91
N ARG A 43 -10.89 -35.51 -13.48
CA ARG A 43 -10.17 -36.60 -12.80
C ARG A 43 -8.93 -35.98 -12.12
N PRO A 44 -8.66 -36.28 -10.84
CA PRO A 44 -7.49 -35.74 -10.14
C PRO A 44 -6.23 -36.44 -10.65
N ASN A 45 -5.31 -35.66 -11.22
CA ASN A 45 -3.96 -36.11 -11.53
C ASN A 45 -3.04 -35.66 -10.40
N ASP A 46 -2.67 -36.62 -9.57
CA ASP A 46 -1.82 -36.45 -8.40
C ASP A 46 -0.35 -36.45 -8.85
N ALA A 47 0.11 -35.34 -9.42
CA ALA A 47 1.53 -35.15 -9.74
C ALA A 47 1.92 -33.66 -9.74
N GLY A 48 2.50 -33.22 -8.62
CA GLY A 48 3.58 -32.21 -8.66
C GLY A 48 3.23 -30.73 -8.82
N GLY A 49 2.01 -30.30 -8.49
CA GLY A 49 1.66 -28.88 -8.47
C GLY A 49 1.22 -28.42 -7.07
N ARG A 50 2.16 -28.01 -6.22
CA ARG A 50 1.81 -27.17 -5.05
C ARG A 50 1.40 -25.80 -5.59
N ALA A 51 0.16 -25.67 -6.05
CA ALA A 51 -0.45 -24.37 -6.24
C ALA A 51 -0.46 -23.70 -4.86
N ILE A 52 0.34 -22.65 -4.70
CA ILE A 52 0.27 -21.78 -3.54
C ILE A 52 -1.11 -21.13 -3.63
N ASP A 53 -2.07 -21.70 -2.92
CA ASP A 53 -3.32 -21.04 -2.62
C ASP A 53 -2.97 -19.87 -1.70
N TRP A 54 -2.94 -18.67 -2.27
CA TRP A 54 -2.65 -17.44 -1.53
C TRP A 54 -3.75 -17.06 -0.54
N GLY A 55 -4.75 -17.92 -0.34
CA GLY A 55 -5.90 -17.63 0.47
C GLY A 55 -6.69 -16.53 -0.22
N LYS A 56 -7.80 -16.89 -0.83
CA LYS A 56 -8.75 -15.92 -1.41
C LYS A 56 -9.44 -15.03 -0.37
N GLY A 57 -8.91 -14.96 0.85
CA GLY A 57 -9.28 -13.96 1.85
C GLY A 57 -8.60 -12.66 1.48
N LYS A 58 -9.36 -11.70 0.94
CA LYS A 58 -8.92 -10.31 0.91
C LYS A 58 -8.46 -9.95 2.33
N THR A 59 -7.28 -9.34 2.48
CA THR A 59 -6.90 -8.71 3.75
C THR A 59 -8.10 -7.89 4.22
N LYS A 60 -8.61 -8.15 5.43
CA LYS A 60 -9.79 -7.46 5.97
C LYS A 60 -9.48 -5.96 5.95
N GLU A 61 -10.05 -5.24 4.99
CA GLU A 61 -9.96 -3.79 4.96
C GLU A 61 -10.73 -3.29 6.18
N ARG A 62 -9.99 -2.84 7.20
CA ARG A 62 -10.59 -2.31 8.41
C ARG A 62 -11.32 -1.02 8.07
N LYS A 63 -12.55 -0.90 8.54
CA LYS A 63 -13.29 0.35 8.47
C LYS A 63 -12.68 1.36 9.44
N MET A 64 -12.35 2.55 8.93
CA MET A 64 -11.84 3.64 9.75
C MET A 64 -12.85 4.03 10.84
N LEU A 65 -12.34 4.44 12.01
CA LEU A 65 -13.17 4.96 13.08
C LEU A 65 -13.83 6.27 12.67
N ALA A 66 -15.02 6.52 13.21
CA ALA A 66 -15.68 7.80 13.04
C ALA A 66 -14.83 8.90 13.70
N ASN A 67 -14.69 10.03 13.01
CA ASN A 67 -13.99 11.20 13.51
C ASN A 67 -14.90 12.43 13.30
N PRO A 68 -15.44 13.05 14.37
CA PRO A 68 -15.16 12.83 15.79
C PRO A 68 -15.64 11.47 16.36
N TYR A 69 -14.91 10.94 17.33
CA TYR A 69 -15.25 9.69 18.04
C TYR A 69 -15.80 9.98 19.44
N ARG A 70 -16.92 9.33 19.81
CA ARG A 70 -17.54 9.53 21.12
C ARG A 70 -16.93 8.59 22.16
N LEU A 71 -16.40 9.17 23.23
CA LEU A 71 -15.80 8.45 24.36
C LEU A 71 -16.56 8.73 25.65
N ASN A 72 -16.72 7.69 26.47
CA ASN A 72 -17.28 7.77 27.81
C ASN A 72 -16.15 7.82 28.84
N ALA A 73 -15.51 8.98 28.93
CA ALA A 73 -14.46 9.25 29.90
C ALA A 73 -14.45 10.75 30.22
N ARG A 74 -14.06 11.12 31.44
CA ARG A 74 -13.95 12.53 31.84
C ARG A 74 -12.83 13.23 31.06
N ARG A 75 -12.97 14.54 30.82
CA ARG A 75 -11.97 15.34 30.08
C ARG A 75 -10.56 15.20 30.66
N GLY A 76 -10.40 15.28 31.98
CA GLY A 76 -9.08 15.17 32.62
C GLY A 76 -8.40 13.82 32.34
N VAL A 77 -9.16 12.73 32.42
CA VAL A 77 -8.68 11.38 32.10
C VAL A 77 -8.31 11.28 30.60
N LEU A 78 -9.13 11.86 29.73
CA LEU A 78 -8.82 11.88 28.29
C LEU A 78 -7.51 12.60 27.97
N ILE A 79 -7.26 13.75 28.60
CA ILE A 79 -6.01 14.52 28.40
C ILE A 79 -4.80 13.69 28.83
N GLU A 80 -4.89 13.01 29.98
CA GLU A 80 -3.83 12.12 30.48
C GLU A 80 -3.61 10.95 29.51
N SER A 81 -4.66 10.23 29.13
CA SER A 81 -4.58 9.11 28.18
C SER A 81 -4.04 9.52 26.81
N ILE A 82 -4.41 10.71 26.30
CA ILE A 82 -3.87 11.25 25.04
C ILE A 82 -2.37 11.51 25.18
N THR A 83 -1.94 12.11 26.29
CA THR A 83 -0.53 12.41 26.55
C THR A 83 0.29 11.13 26.64
N ASP A 84 -0.22 10.12 27.32
CA ASP A 84 0.42 8.81 27.45
C ASP A 84 0.50 8.09 26.10
N ALA A 85 -0.57 8.08 25.31
CA ALA A 85 -0.59 7.47 23.98
C ALA A 85 0.41 8.15 23.01
N LEU A 86 0.55 9.48 23.10
CA LEU A 86 1.54 10.23 22.32
C LEU A 86 2.97 9.86 22.76
N LYS A 87 3.21 9.76 24.07
CA LYS A 87 4.51 9.40 24.65
C LYS A 87 4.93 7.99 24.27
N GLU A 88 4.01 7.02 24.27
CA GLU A 88 4.27 5.64 23.86
C GLU A 88 4.74 5.57 22.40
N ARG A 89 4.11 6.37 21.51
CA ARG A 89 4.49 6.50 20.10
C ARG A 89 5.72 7.39 19.87
N LYS A 90 6.34 7.91 20.93
CA LYS A 90 7.48 8.84 20.87
C LYS A 90 7.16 10.13 20.10
N ILE A 91 5.89 10.54 20.12
CA ILE A 91 5.44 11.81 19.56
C ILE A 91 5.48 12.85 20.68
N VAL A 92 6.15 13.97 20.40
CA VAL A 92 6.33 15.04 21.39
C VAL A 92 5.15 16.01 21.32
N VAL A 93 4.55 16.32 22.47
CA VAL A 93 3.53 17.36 22.60
C VAL A 93 4.18 18.73 22.46
N ASP A 94 3.56 19.62 21.69
CA ASP A 94 3.95 21.02 21.64
C ASP A 94 3.24 21.78 22.76
N GLU A 95 3.94 21.99 23.88
CA GLU A 95 3.40 22.69 25.06
C GLU A 95 3.03 24.15 24.79
N ALA A 96 3.67 24.80 23.81
CA ALA A 96 3.42 26.21 23.50
C ALA A 96 2.15 26.38 22.65
N ALA A 97 1.88 25.42 21.76
CA ALA A 97 0.68 25.43 20.91
C ALA A 97 -0.52 24.73 21.57
N SER A 98 -0.28 23.80 22.49
CA SER A 98 -1.34 23.05 23.19
C SER A 98 -2.06 23.89 24.23
N ARG A 99 -3.38 23.70 24.33
CA ARG A 99 -4.23 24.26 25.38
C ARG A 99 -5.01 23.12 26.06
N PRO A 100 -4.38 22.38 27.00
CA PRO A 100 -5.02 21.23 27.64
C PRO A 100 -6.31 21.59 28.38
N GLN A 101 -6.39 22.79 28.96
CA GLN A 101 -7.60 23.27 29.66
C GLN A 101 -8.80 23.39 28.72
N ASP A 102 -8.55 23.83 27.49
CA ASP A 102 -9.56 23.96 26.44
C ASP A 102 -9.82 22.62 25.72
N GLY A 103 -9.09 21.56 26.07
CA GLY A 103 -9.17 20.26 25.43
C GLY A 103 -8.46 20.19 24.08
N VAL A 104 -7.52 21.09 23.78
CA VAL A 104 -6.78 21.09 22.51
C VAL A 104 -5.33 20.69 22.77
N ILE A 105 -4.87 19.61 22.13
CA ILE A 105 -3.51 19.11 22.23
C ILE A 105 -2.91 19.07 20.82
N ILE A 106 -1.77 19.74 20.65
CA ILE A 106 -1.06 19.83 19.38
C ILE A 106 0.31 19.19 19.56
N THR A 107 0.75 18.41 18.57
CA THR A 107 2.06 17.77 18.60
C THR A 107 3.10 18.58 17.84
N GLN A 108 4.36 18.39 18.19
CA GLN A 108 5.45 18.78 17.31
C GLN A 108 5.41 17.94 16.01
N PRO A 109 6.00 18.43 14.91
CA PRO A 109 6.06 17.67 13.67
C PRO A 109 6.84 16.36 13.85
N PHE A 110 6.14 15.22 13.74
CA PHE A 110 6.72 13.89 13.84
C PHE A 110 7.14 13.36 12.47
N VAL A 111 8.41 13.01 12.32
CA VAL A 111 8.97 12.48 11.06
C VAL A 111 8.80 10.96 11.03
N PHE A 112 7.82 10.48 10.25
CA PHE A 112 7.52 9.05 10.14
C PHE A 112 8.34 8.36 9.04
N ALA A 113 8.85 9.09 8.05
CA ALA A 113 9.61 8.51 6.95
C ALA A 113 10.80 9.35 6.51
N LYS A 114 11.89 8.68 6.15
CA LYS A 114 13.14 9.27 5.65
C LYS A 114 13.67 8.43 4.49
N GLY A 115 14.19 9.08 3.45
CA GLY A 115 14.74 8.45 2.25
C GLY A 115 13.74 8.35 1.11
N ALA A 116 14.22 8.41 -0.13
CA ALA A 116 13.39 8.59 -1.32
C ALA A 116 12.31 7.50 -1.49
N VAL A 117 12.68 6.24 -1.32
CA VAL A 117 11.79 5.08 -1.51
C VAL A 117 10.79 4.96 -0.36
N THR A 118 11.28 5.01 0.88
CA THR A 118 10.44 4.86 2.07
C THR A 118 9.49 6.04 2.25
N ALA A 119 9.94 7.27 2.02
CA ALA A 119 9.10 8.46 2.15
C ALA A 119 7.92 8.40 1.18
N ARG A 120 8.14 7.99 -0.08
CA ARG A 120 7.05 7.83 -1.03
C ARG A 120 6.03 6.78 -0.58
N ASN A 121 6.49 5.61 -0.16
CA ASN A 121 5.60 4.51 0.26
C ASN A 121 4.79 4.89 1.50
N GLU A 122 5.43 5.48 2.51
CA GLU A 122 4.74 5.90 3.74
C GLU A 122 3.83 7.11 3.49
N LEU A 123 4.24 8.07 2.64
CA LEU A 123 3.36 9.19 2.30
C LEU A 123 2.09 8.73 1.58
N ASN A 124 2.16 7.71 0.72
CA ASN A 124 0.96 7.14 0.10
C ASN A 124 -0.02 6.54 1.11
N ARG A 125 0.45 6.13 2.30
CA ARG A 125 -0.42 5.65 3.37
C ARG A 125 -1.15 6.79 4.06
N TYR A 126 -0.43 7.87 4.37
CA TYR A 126 -0.96 8.98 5.19
C TYR A 126 -1.52 10.16 4.39
N ALA A 127 -1.21 10.27 3.10
CA ALA A 127 -1.59 11.41 2.29
C ALA A 127 -1.89 11.06 0.82
N VAL A 128 -2.73 11.89 0.21
CA VAL A 128 -3.00 11.86 -1.24
C VAL A 128 -1.89 12.62 -1.95
N LEU A 129 -1.07 11.91 -2.72
CA LEU A 129 0.03 12.50 -3.47
C LEU A 129 -0.47 13.12 -4.80
N PRO A 130 -0.11 14.38 -5.10
CA PRO A 130 -0.61 15.07 -6.30
C PRO A 130 0.01 14.54 -7.61
N ASN A 131 1.30 14.19 -7.60
CA ASN A 131 2.05 13.76 -8.80
C ASN A 131 2.89 12.51 -8.52
N SER A 132 2.97 11.60 -9.49
CA SER A 132 3.80 10.40 -9.40
C SER A 132 5.30 10.70 -9.43
N ASP A 133 5.71 11.80 -10.05
CA ASP A 133 7.12 12.02 -10.41
C ASP A 133 7.88 12.84 -9.37
N THR A 134 7.20 13.35 -8.34
CA THR A 134 7.83 14.08 -7.25
C THR A 134 8.71 13.15 -6.41
N SER A 135 9.99 13.50 -6.29
CA SER A 135 10.93 12.82 -5.40
C SER A 135 10.74 13.29 -3.96
N TRP A 136 10.03 12.49 -3.16
CA TRP A 136 9.81 12.75 -1.74
C TRP A 136 10.97 12.19 -0.92
N THR A 137 11.64 13.02 -0.13
CA THR A 137 12.78 12.61 0.70
C THR A 137 12.42 12.37 2.15
N ARG A 138 11.36 13.01 2.66
CA ARG A 138 10.87 12.86 4.04
C ARG A 138 9.35 13.04 4.10
N GLY A 139 8.74 12.42 5.09
CA GLY A 139 7.34 12.66 5.47
C GLY A 139 7.26 13.00 6.94
N ARG A 140 6.45 14.01 7.29
CA ARG A 140 6.13 14.34 8.67
C ARG A 140 4.65 14.66 8.82
N TYR A 141 4.11 14.53 10.02
CA TYR A 141 2.79 15.06 10.33
C TYR A 141 2.77 15.74 11.69
N THR A 142 1.81 16.64 11.86
CA THR A 142 1.42 17.21 13.15
C THR A 142 0.00 16.76 13.45
N LEU A 143 -0.23 16.22 14.64
CA LEU A 143 -1.56 15.88 15.12
C LEU A 143 -2.14 17.03 15.93
N THR A 144 -3.41 17.31 15.71
CA THR A 144 -4.24 18.16 16.56
C THR A 144 -5.37 17.31 17.08
N VAL A 145 -5.45 17.16 18.40
CA VAL A 145 -6.50 16.42 19.09
C VAL A 145 -7.37 17.42 19.82
N GLU A 146 -8.68 17.40 19.56
CA GLU A 146 -9.63 18.29 20.23
C GLU A 146 -10.67 17.46 20.99
N ILE A 147 -10.94 17.88 22.22
CA ILE A 147 -11.86 17.22 23.14
C ILE A 147 -13.05 18.16 23.37
N GLN A 148 -14.17 17.83 22.76
CA GLN A 148 -15.43 18.56 22.94
C GLN A 148 -16.30 17.83 23.97
N SER A 149 -16.61 18.51 25.07
CA SER A 149 -17.51 17.94 26.08
C SER A 149 -18.96 18.04 25.63
N ILE A 150 -19.67 16.90 25.71
CA ILE A 150 -21.11 16.82 25.45
C ILE A 150 -21.85 16.91 26.78
N ASP A 151 -21.50 15.98 27.67
CA ASP A 151 -22.00 15.85 29.04
C ASP A 151 -20.76 15.62 29.92
N GLY A 152 -20.76 15.97 31.21
CA GLY A 152 -19.54 15.99 32.04
C GLY A 152 -18.73 14.67 32.08
N ILE A 153 -19.33 13.58 31.61
CA ILE A 153 -18.75 12.23 31.47
C ILE A 153 -18.55 11.77 30.02
N GLN A 154 -19.17 12.42 29.03
CA GLN A 154 -19.10 12.04 27.62
C GLN A 154 -18.49 13.16 26.78
N ASN A 155 -17.50 12.79 25.98
CA ASN A 155 -16.76 13.73 25.15
C ASN A 155 -16.66 13.20 23.72
N ASN A 156 -16.74 14.10 22.75
CA ASN A 156 -16.31 13.84 21.38
C ASN A 156 -14.82 14.17 21.29
N VAL A 157 -14.03 13.25 20.74
CA VAL A 157 -12.62 13.47 20.44
C VAL A 157 -12.46 13.51 18.94
N SER A 158 -12.00 14.65 18.43
CA SER A 158 -11.58 14.80 17.04
C SER A 158 -10.07 14.73 16.96
N VAL A 159 -9.56 14.13 15.89
CA VAL A 159 -8.12 14.07 15.60
C VAL A 159 -7.91 14.53 14.18
N THR A 160 -6.99 15.46 13.96
CA THR A 160 -6.67 15.97 12.63
C THR A 160 -5.18 15.86 12.40
N ALA A 161 -4.75 15.27 11.28
CA ALA A 161 -3.35 15.22 10.90
C ALA A 161 -3.06 16.22 9.78
N LYS A 162 -2.14 17.15 10.05
CA LYS A 162 -1.51 17.95 9.00
C LYS A 162 -0.30 17.18 8.48
N VAL A 163 -0.43 16.57 7.30
CA VAL A 163 0.65 15.80 6.68
C VAL A 163 1.48 16.70 5.76
N GLU A 164 2.80 16.59 5.84
CA GLU A 164 3.74 17.36 5.03
C GLU A 164 4.80 16.43 4.44
N GLY A 165 5.00 16.54 3.12
CA GLY A 165 6.07 15.86 2.40
C GLY A 165 7.21 16.82 2.11
N ARG A 166 8.45 16.36 2.26
CA ARG A 166 9.62 17.10 1.79
C ARG A 166 9.98 16.64 0.39
N SER A 167 9.85 17.50 -0.61
CA SER A 167 10.29 17.21 -1.97
C SER A 167 11.65 17.84 -2.25
N GLU A 168 12.43 17.20 -3.10
CA GLU A 168 13.71 17.72 -3.58
C GLU A 168 13.67 17.83 -5.11
N ASN A 169 13.90 19.03 -5.64
CA ASN A 169 13.91 19.31 -7.07
C ASN A 169 15.31 19.65 -7.61
N GLY A 170 16.35 19.03 -7.02
CA GLY A 170 17.75 19.18 -7.41
C GLY A 170 18.42 20.49 -6.97
N LEU A 171 17.65 21.57 -6.80
CA LEU A 171 18.15 22.88 -6.36
C LEU A 171 17.56 23.33 -5.02
N GLN A 172 16.33 22.92 -4.70
CA GLN A 172 15.64 23.32 -3.48
C GLN A 172 14.97 22.12 -2.81
N SER A 173 14.93 22.20 -1.48
CA SER A 173 14.17 21.29 -0.63
C SER A 173 13.07 22.08 0.04
N GLU A 174 11.82 21.72 -0.21
CA GLU A 174 10.65 22.37 0.38
C GLU A 174 9.76 21.37 1.11
N TRP A 175 9.07 21.85 2.14
CA TRP A 175 7.99 21.11 2.80
C TRP A 175 6.66 21.56 2.21
N THR A 176 5.93 20.63 1.64
CA THR A 176 4.62 20.88 1.03
C THR A 176 3.55 20.17 1.86
N THR A 177 2.49 20.90 2.23
CA THR A 177 1.33 20.30 2.89
C THR A 177 0.56 19.43 1.90
N LEU A 178 0.22 18.23 2.32
CA LEU A 178 -0.50 17.24 1.53
C LEU A 178 -1.85 16.95 2.18
N GLN A 179 -2.81 16.53 1.36
CA GLN A 179 -4.13 16.15 1.86
C GLN A 179 -4.02 14.83 2.64
N SER A 180 -4.45 14.82 3.89
CA SER A 180 -4.49 13.59 4.72
C SER A 180 -5.47 12.57 4.13
N THR A 181 -5.11 11.29 4.21
CA THR A 181 -6.04 10.17 3.94
C THR A 181 -6.91 9.83 5.14
N GLY A 182 -6.64 10.42 6.32
CA GLY A 182 -7.27 10.07 7.59
C GLY A 182 -6.58 8.89 8.32
N ALA A 183 -5.55 8.27 7.73
CA ALA A 183 -4.90 7.08 8.29
C ALA A 183 -4.17 7.37 9.61
N ALA A 184 -3.49 8.52 9.73
CA ALA A 184 -2.77 8.88 10.95
C ALA A 184 -3.74 9.18 12.11
N GLU A 185 -4.85 9.85 11.79
CA GLU A 185 -5.93 10.18 12.71
C GLU A 185 -6.58 8.91 13.26
N ASP A 186 -6.91 7.99 12.36
CA ASP A 186 -7.57 6.75 12.70
C ASP A 186 -6.65 5.81 13.49
N GLU A 187 -5.38 5.66 13.11
CA GLU A 187 -4.39 4.90 13.89
C GLU A 187 -4.19 5.46 15.31
N PHE A 188 -4.22 6.78 15.45
CA PHE A 188 -4.13 7.41 16.76
C PHE A 188 -5.41 7.19 17.57
N LEU A 189 -6.59 7.36 16.96
CA LEU A 189 -7.89 7.12 17.59
C LEU A 189 -8.03 5.69 18.09
N ILE A 190 -7.62 4.68 17.31
CA ILE A 190 -7.63 3.27 17.75
C ILE A 190 -6.85 3.11 19.05
N LYS A 191 -5.63 3.64 19.10
CA LYS A 191 -4.79 3.52 20.29
C LYS A 191 -5.35 4.27 21.48
N LEU A 192 -5.96 5.42 21.26
CA LEU A 192 -6.65 6.13 22.32
C LEU A 192 -7.84 5.32 22.85
N VAL A 193 -8.64 4.70 21.98
CA VAL A 193 -9.76 3.84 22.39
C VAL A 193 -9.27 2.61 23.15
N GLU A 194 -8.22 1.96 22.67
CA GLU A 194 -7.58 0.81 23.32
C GLU A 194 -7.05 1.20 24.71
N ALA A 195 -6.40 2.36 24.84
CA ALA A 195 -5.89 2.85 26.12
C ALA A 195 -7.01 3.15 27.14
N ILE A 196 -8.17 3.64 26.69
CA ILE A 196 -9.28 4.01 27.58
C ILE A 196 -10.18 2.81 27.91
N THR A 197 -10.46 1.97 26.93
CA THR A 197 -11.44 0.88 27.06
C THR A 197 -10.81 -0.47 27.38
N GLY A 198 -9.49 -0.60 27.20
CA GLY A 198 -8.76 -1.86 27.34
C GLY A 198 -9.06 -2.90 26.25
N ALA A 199 -9.84 -2.54 25.22
CA ALA A 199 -10.24 -3.41 24.13
C ALA A 199 -9.92 -2.76 22.78
N SER A 200 -9.45 -3.56 21.82
CA SER A 200 -9.29 -3.07 20.46
C SER A 200 -10.68 -2.88 19.83
N PRO A 201 -10.95 -1.75 19.13
CA PRO A 201 -12.17 -1.59 18.34
C PRO A 201 -12.36 -2.68 17.29
N ASP A 202 -11.27 -3.32 16.86
CA ASP A 202 -11.27 -4.31 15.79
C ASP A 202 -11.82 -5.67 16.23
N ASP A 203 -11.73 -6.00 17.51
CA ASP A 203 -12.17 -7.28 18.08
C ASP A 203 -13.70 -7.45 18.03
N LYS A 204 -14.45 -6.34 17.91
CA LYS A 204 -15.93 -6.35 17.85
C LYS A 204 -16.50 -6.55 16.44
N THR A 205 -15.66 -6.59 15.41
CA THR A 205 -16.12 -6.72 14.01
C THR A 205 -16.19 -8.18 13.55
N ASP A 206 -16.14 -9.14 14.47
CA ASP A 206 -16.26 -10.59 14.18
C ASP A 206 -17.64 -11.17 14.51
N ASP A 207 -18.56 -10.37 15.08
CA ASP A 207 -19.97 -10.77 15.23
C ASP A 207 -20.71 -10.48 13.93
N GLY A 208 -20.53 -11.40 12.97
CA GLY A 208 -21.40 -11.55 11.81
C GLY A 208 -22.84 -11.64 12.28
N SER A 209 -23.58 -10.56 12.11
CA SER A 209 -25.04 -10.58 12.18
C SER A 209 -25.55 -11.37 10.97
N LEU A 210 -26.38 -12.36 11.32
CA LEU A 210 -27.08 -13.34 10.49
C LEU A 210 -27.82 -12.73 9.28
#